data_AF-A0A3D5Q0H3-F1
#
_entry.id   AF-A0A3D5Q0H3-F1
#
_cell.length_a   1.000
_cell.length_b   1.000
_cell.length_c   1.000
_cell.angle_alpha   90.00
_cell.angle_beta   90.00
_cell.angle_gamma   90.00
#
_symmetry.space_group_name_H-M   'P 1'
#
loop_
_entity.id
_entity.type
_entity.pdbx_description
1 polymer ?
#
loop_
_entity_poly.entity_id
_entity_poly.type
_entity_poly.pdbx_seq_one_letter_code
_entity_poly.pdbx_strand_id
1 'polypeptide(L)'
;RASHLVVVGLGGVGSWAAESLARTGIGTITLVDMDDVCVSNTNRQLHALNGAYGRTKTDAMAERLRAINPHADIRVHFGFLTTKNVAELITGDVDGVVDAIDSVKSKAALIAHCKRRKIPLVCAGGAGGQTDPTQIRVADLSRTTQDPLLAKVRNLLRREYGFPRNPKRRFGVEAVYSLEQLKYPTGDGSVCLQKPSDQGPVRLGCGPG
;
A
#
# COMPACT_ATOMS: atom_id res chain seq x y z
N ARG A 1 -3.17 -19.09 -13.39
CA ARG A 1 -2.18 -18.70 -14.43
C ARG A 1 -2.68 -17.59 -15.35
N ALA A 2 -3.98 -17.40 -15.60
CA ALA A 2 -4.47 -16.31 -16.47
C ALA A 2 -4.64 -14.94 -15.77
N SER A 3 -4.61 -14.89 -14.44
CA SER A 3 -4.97 -13.66 -13.73
C SER A 3 -3.93 -12.55 -13.86
N HIS A 4 -4.42 -11.31 -13.95
CA HIS A 4 -3.67 -10.07 -13.94
C HIS A 4 -3.98 -9.24 -12.69
N LEU A 5 -2.99 -9.08 -11.82
CA LEU A 5 -3.10 -8.25 -10.63
C LEU A 5 -2.18 -7.03 -10.70
N VAL A 6 -2.64 -5.91 -10.13
CA VAL A 6 -1.86 -4.68 -10.02
C VAL A 6 -1.50 -4.42 -8.56
N VAL A 7 -0.23 -4.16 -8.28
CA VAL A 7 0.24 -3.74 -6.95
C VAL A 7 0.65 -2.27 -7.03
N VAL A 8 -0.02 -1.42 -6.26
CA VAL A 8 0.27 0.02 -6.22
C VAL A 8 0.93 0.39 -4.90
N GLY A 9 2.17 0.88 -4.99
CA GLY A 9 3.09 1.05 -3.88
C GLY A 9 3.89 -0.22 -3.61
N LEU A 10 5.22 -0.13 -3.62
CA LEU A 10 6.20 -1.20 -3.39
C LEU A 10 7.01 -0.95 -2.12
N GLY A 11 6.39 -0.32 -1.13
CA GLY A 11 6.96 -0.09 0.20
C GLY A 11 6.94 -1.35 1.09
N GLY A 12 6.81 -1.12 2.40
CA GLY A 12 6.87 -2.17 3.42
C GLY A 12 5.71 -3.18 3.42
N VAL A 13 4.66 -2.94 2.64
CA VAL A 13 3.56 -3.90 2.44
C VAL A 13 3.57 -4.45 1.01
N GLY A 14 3.59 -3.56 0.02
CA GLY A 14 3.43 -3.96 -1.37
C GLY A 14 4.58 -4.80 -1.94
N SER A 15 5.83 -4.62 -1.46
CA SER A 15 6.95 -5.46 -1.90
C SER A 15 6.73 -6.95 -1.54
N TRP A 16 6.24 -7.22 -0.33
CA TRP A 16 5.89 -8.57 0.12
C TRP A 16 4.63 -9.12 -0.56
N ALA A 17 3.65 -8.26 -0.83
CA ALA A 17 2.47 -8.65 -1.59
C ALA A 17 2.86 -9.10 -3.01
N ALA A 18 3.66 -8.31 -3.72
CA ALA A 18 4.12 -8.61 -5.07
C ALA A 18 4.92 -9.94 -5.13
N GLU A 19 5.83 -10.15 -4.17
CA GLU A 19 6.54 -11.42 -3.99
C GLU A 19 5.58 -12.61 -3.82
N SER A 20 4.58 -12.46 -2.95
CA SER A 20 3.59 -13.50 -2.65
C SER A 20 2.76 -13.85 -3.88
N LEU A 21 2.38 -12.86 -4.69
CA LEU A 21 1.67 -13.07 -5.95
C LEU A 21 2.50 -13.89 -6.95
N ALA A 22 3.78 -13.55 -7.12
CA ALA A 22 4.66 -14.31 -8.00
C ALA A 22 4.84 -15.77 -7.53
N ARG A 23 5.04 -15.97 -6.22
CA ARG A 23 5.17 -17.31 -5.61
C ARG A 23 3.89 -18.13 -5.64
N THR A 24 2.74 -17.49 -5.84
CA THR A 24 1.42 -18.15 -5.97
C THR A 24 1.03 -18.38 -7.45
N GLY A 25 1.92 -18.05 -8.39
CA GLY A 25 1.72 -18.36 -9.82
C GLY A 25 0.69 -17.47 -10.52
N ILE A 26 0.56 -16.21 -10.08
CA ILE A 26 -0.15 -15.17 -10.85
C ILE A 26 0.56 -14.96 -12.19
N GLY A 27 -0.22 -14.86 -13.27
CA GLY A 27 0.29 -14.85 -14.64
C GLY A 27 0.84 -13.49 -15.04
N THR A 28 0.10 -12.42 -14.73
CA THR A 28 0.52 -11.05 -15.02
C THR A 28 0.52 -10.23 -13.75
N ILE A 29 1.61 -9.52 -13.48
CA ILE A 29 1.73 -8.62 -12.32
C ILE A 29 2.19 -7.26 -12.83
N THR A 30 1.36 -6.23 -12.64
CA THR A 30 1.76 -4.83 -12.86
C THR A 30 2.23 -4.21 -11.54
N LEU A 31 3.42 -3.63 -11.56
CA LEU A 31 4.01 -2.92 -10.43
C LEU A 31 3.95 -1.41 -10.67
N VAL A 32 3.43 -0.65 -9.70
CA VAL A 32 3.28 0.80 -9.79
C VAL A 32 3.94 1.47 -8.59
N ASP A 33 5.06 2.16 -8.80
CA ASP A 33 5.76 2.96 -7.79
C ASP A 33 6.68 3.98 -8.50
N MET A 34 7.13 5.04 -7.82
CA MET A 34 8.04 6.06 -8.37
C MET A 34 9.27 6.29 -7.50
N ASP A 35 9.37 5.62 -6.36
CA ASP A 35 10.49 5.79 -5.46
C ASP A 35 11.67 4.88 -5.85
N ASP A 36 12.84 5.29 -5.38
CA ASP A 36 14.04 4.47 -5.37
C ASP A 36 14.18 3.68 -4.06
N VAL A 37 14.97 2.61 -4.12
CA VAL A 37 15.38 1.83 -2.96
C VAL A 37 16.35 2.66 -2.13
N CYS A 38 16.00 2.94 -0.87
CA CYS A 38 16.87 3.67 0.07
C CYS A 38 17.32 2.78 1.23
N VAL A 39 18.49 3.04 1.82
CA VAL A 39 19.02 2.29 2.99
C VAL A 39 18.06 2.30 4.18
N SER A 40 17.29 3.37 4.36
CA SER A 40 16.26 3.47 5.41
C SER A 40 15.07 2.50 5.21
N ASN A 41 15.04 1.77 4.10
CA ASN A 41 14.00 0.80 3.76
C ASN A 41 14.34 -0.62 4.23
N THR A 42 15.61 -0.91 4.56
CA THR A 42 16.13 -2.25 4.90
C THR A 42 15.36 -2.94 6.03
N ASN A 43 14.83 -2.19 6.99
CA ASN A 43 14.08 -2.76 8.10
C ASN A 43 12.72 -3.37 7.71
N ARG A 44 12.20 -3.12 6.50
CA ARG A 44 10.81 -3.49 6.16
C ARG A 44 10.49 -3.75 4.68
N GLN A 45 11.38 -3.43 3.74
CA GLN A 45 11.10 -3.59 2.30
C GLN A 45 11.97 -4.68 1.70
N LEU A 46 11.36 -5.62 0.98
CA LEU A 46 12.02 -6.84 0.50
C LEU A 46 13.19 -6.58 -0.45
N HIS A 47 13.11 -5.53 -1.27
CA HIS A 47 14.11 -5.16 -2.27
C HIS A 47 15.28 -4.33 -1.72
N ALA A 48 15.23 -3.92 -0.43
CA ALA A 48 16.21 -3.04 0.19
C ALA A 48 17.45 -3.81 0.68
N LEU A 49 18.21 -4.34 -0.29
CA LEU A 49 19.43 -5.11 -0.08
C LEU A 49 20.67 -4.33 -0.54
N ASN A 50 21.83 -4.70 -0.01
CA ASN A 50 23.09 -4.17 -0.51
C ASN A 50 23.23 -4.42 -2.03
N GLY A 51 23.68 -3.40 -2.77
CA GLY A 51 23.72 -3.42 -4.23
C GLY A 51 22.41 -3.01 -4.93
N ALA A 52 21.30 -2.87 -4.21
CA ALA A 52 20.03 -2.40 -4.79
C ALA A 52 19.72 -0.92 -4.51
N TYR A 53 20.42 -0.27 -3.58
CA TYR A 53 20.20 1.13 -3.23
C TYR A 53 20.38 2.07 -4.44
N GLY A 54 19.48 3.04 -4.59
CA GLY A 54 19.45 3.99 -5.71
C GLY A 54 18.83 3.45 -7.00
N ARG A 55 18.47 2.16 -7.07
CA ARG A 55 17.64 1.63 -8.15
C ARG A 55 16.18 1.96 -7.91
N THR A 56 15.37 2.03 -8.97
CA THR A 56 13.92 2.17 -8.80
C THR A 56 13.37 0.93 -8.07
N LYS A 57 12.41 1.12 -7.16
CA LYS A 57 11.76 0.00 -6.46
C LYS A 57 11.08 -0.95 -7.45
N THR A 58 10.51 -0.39 -8.52
CA THR A 58 9.83 -1.13 -9.58
C THR A 58 10.79 -2.05 -10.33
N ASP A 59 11.99 -1.59 -10.69
CA ASP A 59 12.95 -2.42 -11.42
C ASP A 59 13.55 -3.50 -10.53
N ALA A 60 13.91 -3.13 -9.29
CA ALA A 60 14.45 -4.06 -8.31
C ALA A 60 13.45 -5.19 -8.01
N MET A 61 12.16 -4.88 -7.86
CA MET A 61 11.13 -5.92 -7.72
C MET A 61 10.88 -6.67 -9.01
N ALA A 62 10.82 -6.01 -10.17
CA ALA A 62 10.53 -6.69 -11.43
C ALA A 62 11.59 -7.74 -11.77
N GLU A 63 12.87 -7.42 -11.60
CA GLU A 63 13.98 -8.37 -11.74
C GLU A 63 13.77 -9.58 -10.81
N ARG A 64 13.46 -9.33 -9.54
CA ARG A 64 13.23 -10.36 -8.55
C ARG A 64 12.03 -11.26 -8.90
N LEU A 65 10.90 -10.69 -9.31
CA LEU A 65 9.71 -11.47 -9.64
C LEU A 65 9.93 -12.35 -10.88
N ARG A 66 10.66 -11.85 -11.88
CA ARG A 66 11.04 -12.65 -13.06
C ARG A 66 11.97 -13.81 -12.69
N ALA A 67 12.86 -13.62 -11.72
CA ALA A 67 13.69 -14.71 -11.20
C ALA A 67 12.89 -15.78 -10.46
N ILE A 68 11.77 -15.42 -9.82
CA ILE A 68 10.88 -16.35 -9.12
C ILE A 68 10.00 -17.14 -10.10
N ASN A 69 9.39 -16.45 -11.07
CA ASN A 69 8.55 -17.06 -12.08
C ASN A 69 8.89 -16.48 -13.46
N PRO A 70 9.79 -17.12 -14.21
CA PRO A 70 10.19 -16.67 -15.55
C PRO A 70 9.06 -16.64 -16.59
N HIS A 71 7.93 -17.29 -16.30
CA HIS A 71 6.76 -17.33 -17.17
C HIS A 71 5.72 -16.24 -16.83
N ALA A 72 5.91 -15.48 -15.75
CA ALA A 72 5.03 -14.37 -15.43
C ALA A 72 5.33 -13.15 -16.31
N ASP A 73 4.28 -12.51 -16.82
CA ASP A 73 4.37 -11.20 -17.44
C ASP A 73 4.46 -10.12 -16.35
N ILE A 74 5.67 -9.62 -16.10
CA ILE A 74 5.92 -8.56 -15.11
C ILE A 74 5.99 -7.21 -15.82
N ARG A 75 4.97 -6.38 -15.59
CA ARG A 75 4.84 -5.04 -16.15
C ARG A 75 5.21 -4.01 -15.11
N VAL A 76 5.90 -2.95 -15.54
CA VAL A 76 6.34 -1.86 -14.67
C VAL A 76 5.71 -0.56 -15.14
N HIS A 77 5.14 0.18 -14.20
CA HIS A 77 4.81 1.59 -14.36
C HIS A 77 5.60 2.39 -13.33
N PHE A 78 6.66 3.05 -13.79
CA PHE A 78 7.42 3.97 -12.96
C PHE A 78 6.72 5.32 -12.90
N GLY A 79 5.98 5.56 -11.81
CA GLY A 79 5.14 6.75 -11.67
C GLY A 79 4.16 6.67 -10.51
N PHE A 80 3.71 7.83 -10.04
CA PHE A 80 2.67 7.89 -9.01
C PHE A 80 1.29 7.63 -9.60
N LEU A 81 0.47 6.91 -8.84
CA LEU A 81 -0.97 6.94 -9.05
C LEU A 81 -1.54 8.28 -8.57
N THR A 82 -2.30 8.92 -9.44
CA THR A 82 -2.96 10.20 -9.22
C THR A 82 -4.43 10.12 -9.62
N THR A 83 -5.22 11.13 -9.26
CA THR A 83 -6.60 11.26 -9.72
C THR A 83 -6.72 11.40 -11.25
N LYS A 84 -5.64 11.82 -11.94
CA LYS A 84 -5.64 12.07 -13.38
C LYS A 84 -5.35 10.81 -14.19
N ASN A 85 -4.44 9.95 -13.72
CA ASN A 85 -3.99 8.76 -14.45
C ASN A 85 -4.60 7.43 -13.95
N VAL A 86 -5.37 7.42 -12.85
CA VAL A 86 -5.93 6.18 -12.29
C VAL A 86 -6.76 5.37 -13.31
N ALA A 87 -7.47 6.04 -14.22
CA ALA A 87 -8.27 5.37 -15.24
C ALA A 87 -7.43 4.73 -16.36
N GLU A 88 -6.25 5.28 -16.64
CA GLU A 88 -5.30 4.74 -17.60
C GLU A 88 -4.51 3.59 -17.00
N LEU A 89 -4.15 3.69 -15.71
CA LEU A 89 -3.37 2.68 -15.00
C LEU A 89 -4.18 1.46 -14.57
N ILE A 90 -5.42 1.68 -14.16
CA ILE A 90 -6.30 0.64 -13.61
C ILE A 90 -7.48 0.48 -14.56
N THR A 91 -7.24 -0.32 -15.58
CA THR A 91 -8.19 -0.65 -16.65
C THR A 91 -9.16 -1.76 -16.19
N GLY A 92 -10.23 -1.98 -16.96
CA GLY A 92 -11.31 -2.92 -16.57
C GLY A 92 -10.99 -4.40 -16.77
N ASP A 93 -9.85 -4.70 -17.39
CA ASP A 93 -9.35 -6.04 -17.71
C ASP A 93 -8.46 -6.65 -16.61
N VAL A 94 -8.16 -5.90 -15.54
CA VAL A 94 -7.43 -6.43 -14.39
C VAL A 94 -8.37 -7.22 -13.48
N ASP A 95 -7.89 -8.34 -12.93
CA ASP A 95 -8.68 -9.18 -12.02
C ASP A 95 -8.70 -8.63 -10.59
N GLY A 96 -7.78 -7.73 -10.25
CA GLY A 96 -7.77 -7.10 -8.96
C GLY A 96 -6.58 -6.18 -8.70
N VAL A 97 -6.72 -5.38 -7.64
CA VAL A 97 -5.71 -4.42 -7.22
C VAL A 97 -5.36 -4.61 -5.74
N VAL A 98 -4.06 -4.64 -5.46
CA VAL A 98 -3.51 -4.52 -4.10
C VAL A 98 -3.05 -3.09 -3.90
N ASP A 99 -3.78 -2.35 -3.06
CA ASP A 99 -3.48 -0.97 -2.71
C ASP A 99 -2.60 -0.89 -1.46
N ALA A 100 -1.31 -0.66 -1.66
CA ALA A 100 -0.31 -0.44 -0.62
C ALA A 100 0.23 1.01 -0.59
N ILE A 101 -0.58 1.97 -1.06
CA ILE A 101 -0.25 3.40 -1.07
C ILE A 101 -0.34 3.99 0.35
N ASP A 102 0.58 4.88 0.70
CA ASP A 102 0.63 5.63 1.97
C ASP A 102 0.04 7.05 1.88
N SER A 103 0.00 7.64 0.68
CA SER A 103 -0.69 8.91 0.39
C SER A 103 -2.21 8.77 0.43
N VAL A 104 -2.85 9.47 1.39
CA VAL A 104 -4.31 9.50 1.57
C VAL A 104 -5.07 9.85 0.29
N LYS A 105 -4.58 10.83 -0.49
CA LYS A 105 -5.28 11.33 -1.68
C LYS A 105 -5.28 10.29 -2.80
N SER A 106 -4.10 9.75 -3.14
CA SER A 106 -3.96 8.72 -4.17
C SER A 106 -4.69 7.43 -3.78
N LYS A 107 -4.61 7.05 -2.50
CA LYS A 107 -5.33 5.89 -1.96
C LYS A 107 -6.85 6.02 -2.11
N ALA A 108 -7.42 7.17 -1.73
CA ALA A 108 -8.85 7.42 -1.89
C ALA A 108 -9.27 7.46 -3.37
N ALA A 109 -8.46 8.05 -4.25
CA ALA A 109 -8.72 8.09 -5.68
C ALA A 109 -8.78 6.68 -6.29
N LEU A 110 -7.82 5.82 -5.95
CA LEU A 110 -7.79 4.43 -6.37
C LEU A 110 -9.02 3.65 -5.88
N ILE A 111 -9.33 3.72 -4.59
CA ILE A 111 -10.49 3.03 -3.99
C ILE A 111 -11.79 3.47 -4.68
N ALA A 112 -11.98 4.78 -4.89
CA ALA A 112 -13.18 5.31 -5.52
C ALA A 112 -13.30 4.86 -6.99
N HIS A 113 -12.18 4.85 -7.73
CA HIS A 113 -12.15 4.38 -9.11
C HIS A 113 -12.52 2.90 -9.20
N CYS A 114 -11.84 2.03 -8.45
CA CYS A 114 -12.12 0.59 -8.43
C CYS A 114 -13.56 0.30 -8.02
N LYS A 115 -14.08 1.00 -6.99
CA LYS A 115 -15.46 0.83 -6.53
C LYS A 115 -16.48 1.16 -7.60
N ARG A 116 -16.30 2.28 -8.30
CA ARG A 116 -17.19 2.73 -9.39
C ARG A 116 -17.15 1.78 -10.58
N ARG A 117 -15.98 1.24 -10.90
CA ARG A 117 -15.76 0.33 -12.04
C ARG A 117 -15.99 -1.15 -11.71
N LYS A 118 -16.32 -1.46 -10.44
CA LYS A 118 -16.49 -2.83 -9.91
C LYS A 118 -15.22 -3.68 -10.07
N ILE A 119 -14.05 -3.06 -10.01
CA ILE A 119 -12.75 -3.75 -10.02
C ILE A 119 -12.46 -4.22 -8.59
N PRO A 120 -12.17 -5.52 -8.37
CA PRO A 120 -11.80 -6.02 -7.05
C PRO A 120 -10.58 -5.29 -6.49
N LEU A 121 -10.66 -4.86 -5.24
CA LEU A 121 -9.57 -4.16 -4.57
C LEU A 121 -9.51 -4.55 -3.10
N VAL A 122 -8.29 -4.81 -2.63
CA VAL A 122 -7.95 -4.87 -1.21
C VAL A 122 -7.00 -3.72 -0.89
N CYS A 123 -7.29 -2.94 0.14
CA CYS A 123 -6.40 -1.89 0.61
C CYS A 123 -5.68 -2.25 1.90
N ALA A 124 -4.41 -1.86 1.99
CA ALA A 124 -3.64 -1.99 3.22
C ALA A 124 -3.72 -0.69 4.04
N GLY A 125 -3.87 -0.85 5.35
CA GLY A 125 -3.73 0.21 6.34
C GLY A 125 -2.28 0.60 6.63
N GLY A 126 -2.10 1.42 7.67
CA GLY A 126 -0.77 1.79 8.16
C GLY A 126 -0.19 0.65 8.99
N ALA A 127 0.94 0.07 8.56
CA ALA A 127 1.62 -1.03 9.26
C ALA A 127 2.77 -0.56 10.19
N GLY A 128 3.10 0.73 10.18
CA GLY A 128 4.16 1.29 11.04
C GLY A 128 3.72 1.43 12.48
N GLY A 129 4.65 1.33 13.45
CA GLY A 129 4.34 1.48 14.87
C GLY A 129 3.56 0.31 15.49
N GLN A 130 3.54 -0.84 14.80
CA GLN A 130 2.89 -2.08 15.21
C GLN A 130 3.90 -3.21 15.17
N THR A 131 3.74 -4.18 16.07
CA THR A 131 4.71 -5.25 16.33
C THR A 131 4.10 -6.64 16.39
N ASP A 132 2.78 -6.77 16.61
CA ASP A 132 2.11 -8.05 16.76
C ASP A 132 1.37 -8.46 15.47
N PRO A 133 1.96 -9.35 14.65
CA PRO A 133 1.32 -9.79 13.40
C PRO A 133 0.05 -10.61 13.66
N THR A 134 -0.13 -11.16 14.87
CA THR A 134 -1.32 -11.97 15.21
C THR A 134 -2.58 -11.12 15.37
N GLN A 135 -2.47 -9.80 15.36
CA GLN A 135 -3.59 -8.85 15.38
C GLN A 135 -3.99 -8.32 14.00
N ILE A 136 -3.31 -8.73 12.93
CA ILE A 136 -3.67 -8.36 11.56
C ILE A 136 -4.97 -9.06 11.16
N ARG A 137 -5.94 -8.30 10.65
CA ARG A 137 -7.27 -8.75 10.25
C ARG A 137 -7.69 -8.11 8.93
N VAL A 138 -8.71 -8.68 8.32
CA VAL A 138 -9.39 -8.11 7.16
C VAL A 138 -10.81 -7.76 7.56
N ALA A 139 -11.24 -6.54 7.24
CA ALA A 139 -12.61 -6.10 7.42
C ALA A 139 -12.98 -5.04 6.37
N ASP A 140 -14.26 -4.70 6.30
CA ASP A 140 -14.68 -3.54 5.51
C ASP A 140 -13.91 -2.28 5.93
N LEU A 141 -13.45 -1.50 4.95
CA LEU A 141 -12.75 -0.24 5.19
C LEU A 141 -13.52 0.66 6.16
N SER A 142 -14.86 0.66 6.12
CA SER A 142 -15.71 1.45 7.01
C SER A 142 -15.66 1.02 8.49
N ARG A 143 -15.09 -0.15 8.80
CA ARG A 143 -15.04 -0.80 10.12
C ARG A 143 -13.66 -0.81 10.76
N THR A 144 -12.62 -0.42 10.03
CA THR A 144 -11.25 -0.44 10.54
C THR A 144 -11.05 0.54 11.70
N THR A 145 -10.32 0.10 12.72
CA THR A 145 -10.00 0.81 13.96
C THR A 145 -8.48 0.88 14.16
N GLN A 146 -8.01 1.68 15.14
CA GLN A 146 -6.59 1.84 15.45
C GLN A 146 -5.68 2.22 14.26
N ASP A 147 -6.26 2.79 13.20
CA ASP A 147 -5.54 3.14 11.98
C ASP A 147 -5.85 4.59 11.52
N PRO A 148 -4.96 5.56 11.80
CA PRO A 148 -5.09 6.94 11.38
C PRO A 148 -5.04 7.16 9.86
N LEU A 149 -4.32 6.31 9.11
CA LEU A 149 -4.26 6.40 7.65
C LEU A 149 -5.64 6.09 7.07
N LEU A 150 -6.20 4.92 7.43
CA LEU A 150 -7.51 4.50 6.98
C LEU A 150 -8.62 5.43 7.50
N ALA A 151 -8.48 5.99 8.71
CA ALA A 151 -9.41 7.01 9.20
C ALA A 151 -9.45 8.25 8.30
N LYS A 152 -8.28 8.78 7.91
CA LYS A 152 -8.17 9.91 6.97
C LYS A 152 -8.74 9.57 5.59
N VAL A 153 -8.46 8.36 5.10
CA VAL A 153 -8.98 7.86 3.81
C VAL A 153 -10.50 7.76 3.84
N ARG A 154 -11.09 7.17 4.90
CA ARG A 154 -12.55 7.12 5.08
C ARG A 154 -13.19 8.51 5.06
N ASN A 155 -12.58 9.46 5.76
CA ASN A 155 -13.08 10.83 5.81
C ASN A 155 -13.03 11.50 4.43
N LEU A 156 -11.95 11.29 3.67
CA LEU A 156 -11.81 11.80 2.31
C LEU A 156 -12.84 11.17 1.36
N LEU A 157 -13.01 9.84 1.40
CA LEU A 157 -13.99 9.10 0.59
C LEU A 157 -15.42 9.61 0.81
N ARG A 158 -15.81 9.90 2.07
CA ARG A 158 -17.13 10.48 2.38
C ARG A 158 -17.29 11.90 1.89
N ARG A 159 -16.22 12.71 1.97
CA ARG A 159 -16.25 14.12 1.62
C ARG A 159 -16.29 14.33 0.10
N GLU A 160 -15.47 13.59 -0.64
CA GLU A 160 -15.18 13.90 -2.05
C GLU A 160 -15.70 12.85 -3.03
N TYR A 161 -15.96 11.62 -2.58
CA TYR A 161 -16.31 10.51 -3.46
C TYR A 161 -17.69 9.88 -3.17
N GLY A 162 -18.49 10.54 -2.32
CA GLY A 162 -19.88 10.13 -2.06
C GLY A 162 -20.05 8.83 -1.25
N PHE A 163 -19.01 8.36 -0.56
CA PHE A 163 -19.13 7.16 0.27
C PHE A 163 -20.07 7.38 1.48
N PRO A 164 -20.79 6.34 1.96
CA PRO A 164 -21.79 6.50 3.02
C PRO A 164 -21.24 7.14 4.30
N ARG A 165 -21.98 8.11 4.84
CA ARG A 165 -21.74 8.66 6.18
C ARG A 165 -22.42 7.85 7.29
N ASN A 166 -23.50 7.14 6.97
CA ASN A 166 -24.23 6.30 7.93
C ASN A 166 -23.33 5.14 8.42
N PRO A 167 -23.02 5.06 9.73
CA PRO A 167 -22.19 3.99 10.29
C PRO A 167 -22.74 2.58 10.11
N LYS A 168 -24.04 2.41 9.84
CA LYS A 168 -24.64 1.09 9.56
C LYS A 168 -24.28 0.60 8.15
N ARG A 169 -23.97 1.50 7.21
CA ARG A 169 -23.63 1.13 5.83
C ARG A 169 -22.14 0.82 5.69
N ARG A 170 -21.85 -0.27 4.97
CA ARG A 170 -20.51 -0.70 4.56
C ARG A 170 -20.04 0.06 3.32
N PHE A 171 -18.73 0.19 3.16
CA PHE A 171 -18.13 0.71 1.92
C PHE A 171 -18.08 -0.38 0.84
N GLY A 172 -18.00 -1.65 1.25
CA GLY A 172 -17.79 -2.78 0.36
C GLY A 172 -16.43 -2.68 -0.30
N VAL A 173 -15.41 -2.40 0.51
CA VAL A 173 -13.98 -2.36 0.17
C VAL A 173 -13.29 -3.11 1.29
N GLU A 174 -12.57 -4.18 0.98
CA GLU A 174 -11.85 -4.95 2.00
C GLU A 174 -10.54 -4.24 2.34
N ALA A 175 -10.24 -4.16 3.64
CA ALA A 175 -9.08 -3.48 4.18
C ALA A 175 -8.33 -4.38 5.16
N VAL A 176 -7.01 -4.51 4.95
CA VAL A 176 -6.08 -5.14 5.89
C VAL A 176 -5.64 -4.10 6.91
N TYR A 177 -5.84 -4.39 8.20
CA TYR A 177 -5.46 -3.50 9.30
C TYR A 177 -5.12 -4.33 10.55
N SER A 178 -4.60 -3.72 11.60
CA SER A 178 -4.36 -4.38 12.88
C SER A 178 -5.20 -3.76 13.99
N LEU A 179 -5.60 -4.60 14.96
CA LEU A 179 -6.24 -4.16 16.20
C LEU A 179 -5.24 -3.56 17.20
N GLU A 180 -3.94 -3.71 16.95
CA GLU A 180 -2.87 -3.20 17.81
C GLU A 180 -2.86 -1.67 17.80
N GLN A 181 -2.84 -1.07 18.98
CA GLN A 181 -2.66 0.36 19.12
C GLN A 181 -1.26 0.78 18.64
N LEU A 182 -1.19 1.87 17.88
CA LEU A 182 0.07 2.44 17.40
C LEU A 182 0.99 2.86 18.55
N LYS A 183 2.24 2.45 18.45
CA LYS A 183 3.37 2.91 19.24
C LYS A 183 4.07 4.06 18.51
N TYR A 184 4.38 5.12 19.24
CA TYR A 184 5.03 6.32 18.75
C TYR A 184 6.42 6.47 19.37
N PRO A 185 7.45 6.88 18.61
CA PRO A 185 8.77 7.12 19.16
C PRO A 185 8.77 8.37 20.06
N THR A 186 9.57 8.32 21.11
CA THR A 186 9.83 9.45 22.02
C THR A 186 11.27 9.96 21.85
N GLY A 187 11.57 11.16 22.36
CA GLY A 187 12.89 11.78 22.20
C GLY A 187 14.04 11.08 22.92
N ASP A 188 13.74 10.19 23.88
CA ASP A 188 14.70 9.37 24.62
C ASP A 188 14.94 7.99 23.98
N GLY A 189 14.38 7.74 22.80
CA GLY A 189 14.52 6.47 22.07
C GLY A 189 13.56 5.36 22.54
N SER A 190 12.71 5.62 23.54
CA SER A 190 11.64 4.70 23.91
C SER A 190 10.42 4.84 22.99
N VAL A 191 9.34 4.10 23.27
CA VAL A 191 8.07 4.20 22.56
C VAL A 191 6.92 4.36 23.53
N CYS A 192 5.90 5.13 23.14
CA CYS A 192 4.70 5.34 23.94
C CYS A 192 3.42 5.17 23.11
N LEU A 193 2.28 5.08 23.79
CA LEU A 193 0.96 4.94 23.15
C LEU A 193 0.29 6.29 22.87
N GLN A 194 0.84 7.37 23.43
CA GLN A 194 0.31 8.71 23.25
C GLN A 194 0.90 9.34 22.00
N LYS A 195 0.03 9.77 21.10
CA LYS A 195 0.45 10.48 19.89
C LYS A 195 1.14 11.80 20.31
N PRO A 196 2.38 12.07 19.85
CA PRO A 196 3.07 13.33 20.15
C PRO A 196 2.25 14.53 19.68
N SER A 197 2.20 15.59 20.50
CA SER A 197 1.39 16.79 20.23
C SER A 197 1.94 17.68 19.12
N ASP A 198 3.26 17.66 18.87
CA ASP A 198 3.94 18.69 18.05
C ASP A 198 4.98 18.18 17.05
N GLN A 199 5.07 16.87 16.81
CA GLN A 199 5.96 16.38 15.76
C GLN A 199 5.12 15.94 14.56
N GLY A 200 5.26 16.68 13.46
CA GLY A 200 4.77 16.25 12.15
C GLY A 200 5.23 14.82 11.84
N PRO A 201 4.66 14.15 10.83
CA PRO A 201 5.06 12.77 10.51
C PRO A 201 6.59 12.73 10.35
N VAL A 202 7.26 11.90 11.16
CA VAL A 202 8.69 11.63 11.01
C VAL A 202 8.85 11.03 9.62
N ARG A 203 9.23 11.88 8.66
CA ARG A 203 9.56 11.42 7.32
C ARG A 203 10.94 10.81 7.45
N LEU A 204 11.01 9.49 7.27
CA LEU A 204 12.25 8.81 6.86
C LEU A 204 12.54 9.18 5.40
N GLY A 205 12.61 10.48 5.11
CA GLY A 205 12.94 11.01 3.82
C GLY A 205 14.44 10.91 3.63
N CYS A 206 14.85 10.42 2.48
CA CYS A 206 16.24 10.49 2.05
C CYS A 206 16.44 11.90 1.47
N GLY A 207 16.64 12.88 2.36
CA GLY A 207 17.20 14.17 1.95
C GLY A 207 18.68 13.97 1.63
N PRO A 208 19.26 14.73 0.70
CA PRO A 208 20.70 14.77 0.57
C PRO A 208 21.25 15.37 1.88
N GLY A 209 22.14 14.62 2.54
CA GLY A 209 23.13 15.26 3.40
C GLY A 209 24.09 16.08 2.56
#